data_AF-A0A4S8LNY8-F1
#
_entry.id   AF-A0A4S8LNY8-F1
#
_cell.length_a   1.000
_cell.length_b   1.000
_cell.length_c   1.000
_cell.angle_alpha   90.00
_cell.angle_beta   90.00
_cell.angle_gamma   90.00
#
_symmetry.space_group_name_H-M   'P 1'
#
loop_
_entity.id
_entity.type
_entity.pdbx_description
1 polymer ?
#
loop_
_entity_poly.entity_id
_entity_poly.type
_entity_poly.pdbx_seq_one_letter_code
_entity_poly.pdbx_strand_id
1 'polypeptide(L)'
;VPQWQNRLFDYQLETILLVLDQEDLLFFSNTGCGKVALFITSLLVHQKLYACPSLYPPFLVKKNPVAIVVTPTKGLVNSIV
;
A
#
# COMPACT_ATOMS: atom_id res chain seq x y z
N VAL A 1 14.55 -17.95 -5.66
CA VAL A 1 13.48 -17.29 -4.89
C VAL A 1 13.99 -15.91 -4.52
N PRO A 2 13.30 -14.80 -4.85
CA PRO A 2 13.75 -13.49 -4.39
C PRO A 2 13.77 -13.49 -2.85
N GLN A 3 14.85 -12.99 -2.25
CA GLN A 3 14.91 -12.80 -0.81
C GLN A 3 14.00 -11.62 -0.47
N TRP A 4 12.77 -11.90 -0.06
CA TRP A 4 11.88 -10.91 0.53
C TRP A 4 12.56 -10.38 1.79
N GLN A 5 12.93 -9.11 1.77
CA GLN A 5 13.41 -8.46 2.99
C GLN A 5 12.18 -8.27 3.88
N ASN A 6 12.26 -8.65 5.16
CA ASN A 6 11.18 -8.43 6.15
C ASN A 6 11.00 -6.95 6.52
N ARG A 7 11.20 -6.04 5.56
CA ARG A 7 11.13 -4.58 5.71
C ARG A 7 10.64 -3.95 4.41
N LEU A 8 10.10 -2.75 4.54
CA LEU A 8 9.89 -1.86 3.41
C LEU A 8 11.23 -1.36 2.88
N PHE A 9 11.30 -1.10 1.57
CA PHE A 9 12.34 -0.23 1.03
C PHE A 9 12.09 1.22 1.46
N ASP A 10 13.14 2.02 1.59
CA ASP A 10 13.04 3.39 2.10
C ASP A 10 12.03 4.24 1.31
N TYR A 11 12.04 4.13 -0.02
CA TYR A 11 11.08 4.84 -0.87
C TYR A 11 9.63 4.37 -0.69
N GLN A 12 9.40 3.10 -0.30
CA GLN A 12 8.05 2.61 -0.06
C GLN A 12 7.45 3.25 1.18
N LEU A 13 8.25 3.46 2.23
CA LEU A 13 7.78 4.07 3.47
C LEU A 13 7.25 5.47 3.22
N GLU A 14 8.06 6.36 2.64
CA GLU A 14 7.67 7.74 2.34
C GLU A 14 6.43 7.76 1.44
N THR A 15 6.42 6.94 0.39
CA THR A 15 5.32 6.89 -0.57
C THR A 15 4.03 6.35 0.04
N ILE A 16 4.10 5.37 0.93
CA ILE A 16 2.92 4.83 1.64
C ILE A 16 2.33 5.90 2.58
N LEU A 17 3.17 6.68 3.25
CA LEU A 17 2.69 7.76 4.12
C LEU A 17 1.89 8.80 3.33
N LEU A 18 2.37 9.23 2.16
CA LEU A 18 1.62 10.12 1.26
C LEU A 18 0.25 9.55 0.88
N VAL A 19 0.19 8.25 0.55
CA VAL A 19 -1.08 7.59 0.22
C VAL A 19 -2.02 7.51 1.42
N LEU A 20 -1.50 7.26 2.63
CA LEU A 20 -2.28 7.23 3.88
C LEU A 20 -2.82 8.61 4.25
N ASP A 21 -2.06 9.67 3.95
CA ASP A 21 -2.47 11.07 4.09
C ASP A 21 -3.43 11.53 2.98
N GLN A 22 -3.79 10.62 2.06
CA GLN A 22 -4.70 10.83 0.93
C GLN A 22 -4.19 11.85 -0.09
N GLU A 23 -2.87 11.96 -0.22
CA GLU A 23 -2.23 12.78 -1.25
C GLU A 23 -2.17 12.06 -2.60
N ASP A 24 -2.28 12.84 -3.68
CA ASP A 24 -2.10 12.35 -5.03
C ASP A 24 -0.61 12.12 -5.32
N LEU A 25 -0.30 10.95 -5.89
CA LEU A 25 1.08 10.51 -6.11
C LEU A 25 1.33 10.15 -7.58
N LEU A 26 2.40 10.71 -8.16
CA LEU A 26 2.98 10.25 -9.41
C LEU A 26 4.31 9.54 -9.14
N PHE A 27 4.37 8.23 -9.39
CA PHE A 27 5.53 7.40 -9.05
C PHE A 27 6.13 6.73 -10.29
N PHE A 28 7.40 7.05 -10.60
CA PHE A 28 8.14 6.47 -11.72
C PHE A 28 9.06 5.36 -11.24
N SER A 29 8.83 4.13 -11.70
CA SER A 29 9.67 2.98 -11.34
C SER A 29 9.49 1.80 -12.28
N ASN A 30 10.44 0.86 -12.22
CA ASN A 30 10.44 -0.34 -13.05
C ASN A 30 9.53 -1.45 -12.47
N THR A 31 9.34 -2.52 -13.24
CA THR A 31 8.72 -3.76 -12.73
C THR A 31 9.64 -4.45 -11.72
N GLY A 32 9.07 -5.10 -10.72
CA GLY A 32 9.84 -5.81 -9.67
C GLY A 32 10.35 -4.93 -8.53
N CYS A 33 10.13 -3.61 -8.56
CA CYS A 33 10.50 -2.74 -7.43
C CYS A 33 9.68 -3.04 -6.17
N GLY A 34 8.43 -3.49 -6.32
CA GLY A 34 7.51 -3.69 -5.20
C GLY A 34 6.50 -2.56 -5.02
N LYS A 35 6.27 -1.74 -6.05
CA LYS A 35 5.23 -0.69 -6.08
C LYS A 35 3.81 -1.14 -5.73
N VAL A 36 3.52 -2.44 -5.84
CA VAL A 36 2.23 -3.02 -5.42
C VAL A 36 1.99 -2.82 -3.92
N ALA A 37 3.06 -2.84 -3.10
CA ALA A 37 2.95 -2.61 -1.67
C ALA A 37 2.42 -1.22 -1.31
N LEU A 38 2.48 -0.23 -2.21
CA LEU A 38 2.06 1.14 -1.96
C LEU A 38 0.54 1.24 -1.69
N PHE A 39 -0.27 0.47 -2.40
CA PHE A 39 -1.72 0.46 -2.19
C PHE A 39 -2.20 -0.69 -1.31
N ILE A 40 -1.54 -1.86 -1.33
CA ILE A 40 -1.91 -2.99 -0.46
C ILE A 40 -1.61 -2.65 1.01
N THR A 41 -0.42 -2.12 1.32
CA THR A 41 -0.07 -1.79 2.71
C THR A 41 -1.01 -0.72 3.26
N SER A 42 -1.33 0.29 2.46
CA SER A 42 -2.24 1.37 2.86
C SER A 42 -3.65 0.86 3.20
N LEU A 43 -4.16 -0.13 2.45
CA LEU A 43 -5.40 -0.82 2.75
C LEU A 43 -5.33 -1.54 4.12
N LEU A 44 -4.26 -2.32 4.33
CA LEU A 44 -4.06 -3.10 5.55
C LEU A 44 -3.89 -2.21 6.79
N VAL A 45 -3.22 -1.06 6.66
CA VAL A 45 -3.07 -0.08 7.74
C VAL A 45 -4.43 0.44 8.19
N HIS A 46 -5.30 0.89 7.27
CA HIS A 46 -6.65 1.31 7.64
C HIS A 46 -7.46 0.20 8.31
N GLN A 47 -7.39 -1.03 7.78
CA GLN A 47 -8.06 -2.19 8.39
C GLN A 47 -7.57 -2.45 9.82
N LYS A 48 -6.25 -2.38 10.05
CA LYS A 48 -5.65 -2.64 11.36
C LYS A 48 -5.97 -1.55 12.37
N LEU A 49 -5.86 -0.28 11.98
CA LEU A 49 -6.22 0.86 12.81
C LEU A 49 -7.71 0.82 13.18
N TYR A 50 -8.57 0.43 12.24
CA TYR A 50 -10.00 0.29 12.49
C TYR A 50 -10.33 -0.86 13.43
N ALA A 51 -9.63 -1.99 13.31
CA ALA A 51 -9.86 -3.18 14.15
C ALA A 51 -9.31 -3.03 15.58
N CYS A 52 -8.29 -2.20 15.79
CA CYS A 52 -7.62 -2.05 17.09
C CYS A 52 -7.36 -0.59 17.47
N PRO A 53 -8.38 0.29 17.51
CA PRO A 53 -8.19 1.73 17.66
C PRO A 53 -7.54 2.14 18.99
N SER A 54 -7.70 1.33 20.05
CA SER A 54 -7.10 1.60 21.36
C SER A 54 -5.59 1.36 21.44
N LEU A 55 -5.01 0.66 20.46
CA LEU A 55 -3.56 0.37 20.43
C LEU A 55 -2.75 1.46 19.75
N TYR A 56 -3.40 2.45 19.15
CA TYR A 56 -2.76 3.45 18.31
C TYR A 56 -3.23 4.86 18.70
N PRO A 57 -2.43 5.90 18.43
CA PRO A 57 -2.89 7.27 18.48
C PRO A 57 -4.13 7.50 17.59
N PRO A 58 -4.90 8.56 17.83
CA PRO A 58 -6.00 8.93 16.94
C PRO A 58 -5.48 9.25 15.54
N PHE A 59 -5.92 8.49 14.54
CA PHE A 59 -5.65 8.72 13.13
C PHE A 59 -6.95 8.92 12.35
N LEU A 60 -6.86 9.54 11.17
CA LEU A 60 -7.95 9.54 10.21
C LEU A 60 -8.03 8.16 9.54
N VAL A 61 -9.02 7.36 9.91
CA VAL A 61 -9.14 5.96 9.44
C VAL A 61 -10.35 5.79 8.53
N LYS A 62 -10.16 5.19 7.36
CA LYS A 62 -11.26 4.74 6.49
C LYS A 62 -11.81 3.42 7.02
N LYS A 63 -13.09 3.41 7.42
CA LYS A 63 -13.79 2.21 7.95
C LYS A 63 -13.85 1.05 6.96
N ASN A 64 -14.16 1.35 5.70
CA ASN A 64 -14.22 0.37 4.61
C ASN A 64 -13.24 0.82 3.52
N PRO A 65 -11.93 0.62 3.72
CA PRO A 65 -10.95 1.07 2.74
C PRO A 65 -11.07 0.19 1.49
N VAL A 66 -11.03 0.81 0.31
CA VAL A 66 -11.15 0.13 -0.99
C VAL A 66 -10.07 0.68 -1.91
N ALA A 67 -9.40 -0.22 -2.64
CA ALA A 67 -8.45 0.13 -3.68
C ALA A 67 -8.99 -0.37 -5.04
N ILE A 68 -9.04 0.52 -6.03
CA ILE A 68 -9.34 0.18 -7.42
C ILE A 68 -8.02 0.21 -8.18
N VAL A 69 -7.62 -0.92 -8.74
CA VAL A 69 -6.38 -1.05 -9.51
C VAL A 69 -6.73 -1.28 -10.98
N VAL A 70 -6.35 -0.34 -11.84
CA VAL A 70 -6.50 -0.47 -13.28
C VAL A 70 -5.16 -0.92 -13.85
N THR A 71 -5.14 -2.10 -14.47
CA THR A 71 -3.94 -2.68 -15.08
C THR A 71 -4.10 -2.78 -16.60
N PRO A 72 -3.00 -2.66 -17.37
CA PRO A 72 -3.06 -2.78 -18.83
C PRO A 72 -3.24 -4.21 -19.32
N THR A 73 -2.90 -5.23 -18.50
CA THR A 73 -2.93 -6.64 -18.94
C THR A 73 -3.47 -7.57 -17.86
N LYS A 74 -4.10 -8.66 -18.32
CA LYS A 74 -4.53 -9.78 -17.45
C LYS A 74 -3.34 -10.46 -16.75
N GLY A 75 -2.20 -10.54 -17.41
CA GLY A 75 -0.99 -11.10 -16.80
C GLY A 75 -0.55 -10.32 -15.56
N LEU A 76 -0.68 -8.98 -15.60
CA LEU A 76 -0.32 -8.14 -14.46
C LEU A 76 -1.32 -8.27 -13.31
N VAL A 77 -2.63 -8.35 -13.57
CA VAL A 77 -3.60 -8.52 -12.47
C VAL A 77 -3.36 -9.82 -11.71
N ASN A 78 -3.04 -10.91 -12.43
CA ASN A 78 -2.71 -12.21 -11.83
C ASN A 78 -1.38 -12.22 -11.05
N SER A 79 -0.55 -11.18 -11.18
CA SER A 79 0.68 -11.02 -10.40
C SER A 79 0.47 -10.20 -9.14
N ILE A 80 -0.69 -9.54 -8.99
CA ILE A 80 -1.03 -8.65 -7.87
C ILE A 80 -2.00 -9.36 -6.92
N VAL A 81 -2.97 -10.10 -7.48
CA VAL A 81 -3.92 -10.98 -6.76
C VAL A 81 -3.24 -12.31 -6.46
#